data_AF-A0A944S6D1-F1
#
_entry.id   AF-A0A944S6D1-F1
#
_cell.length_a   1.000
_cell.length_b   1.000
_cell.length_c   1.000
_cell.angle_alpha   90.00
_cell.angle_beta   90.00
_cell.angle_gamma   90.00
#
_symmetry.space_group_name_H-M   'P 1'
#
loop_
_entity.id
_entity.type
_entity.pdbx_description
1 polymer ?
#
loop_
_entity_poly.entity_id
_entity_poly.type
_entity_poly.pdbx_seq_one_letter_code
_entity_poly.pdbx_strand_id
1 'polypeptide(L)'
;MNKTNVDDMLIEMITPKVKQIEEKFGNNEGLSQDDINTLLLKSQYNHINHLDQKLDEVVADVASLKNEFSNLKNEFNIKFDLLEEKIEHNIQKALNKNMVLLIIVMGGFLTLSKIIDKF
;
A
#
# COMPACT_ATOMS: atom_id res chain seq x y z
N MET A 1 -9.09 14.36 -8.98
CA MET A 1 -9.96 14.32 -10.19
C MET A 1 -9.86 15.67 -10.93
N ASN A 2 -9.95 15.75 -12.26
CA ASN A 2 -10.01 17.07 -12.92
C ASN A 2 -11.37 17.68 -12.57
N LYS A 3 -11.40 18.74 -11.75
CA LYS A 3 -12.58 19.57 -11.58
C LYS A 3 -13.17 19.83 -12.96
N THR A 4 -14.37 19.35 -13.20
CA THR A 4 -15.00 19.59 -14.48
C THR A 4 -15.16 21.10 -14.60
N ASN A 5 -14.63 21.71 -15.67
CA ASN A 5 -14.76 23.15 -15.96
C ASN A 5 -16.20 23.66 -15.76
N VAL A 6 -17.19 22.78 -15.87
CA VAL A 6 -18.62 23.02 -15.63
C VAL A 6 -18.91 23.43 -14.19
N ASP A 7 -18.31 22.79 -13.18
CA ASP A 7 -18.60 23.01 -11.76
C ASP A 7 -18.12 24.39 -11.30
N ASP A 8 -16.89 24.75 -11.65
CA ASP A 8 -16.33 26.07 -11.38
C ASP A 8 -17.09 27.16 -12.15
N MET A 9 -17.53 26.89 -13.38
CA MET A 9 -18.35 27.80 -14.19
C MET A 9 -19.75 28.02 -13.57
N LEU A 10 -20.38 26.98 -13.01
CA LEU A 10 -21.66 27.10 -12.30
C LEU A 10 -21.53 27.96 -11.03
N ILE A 11 -20.41 27.84 -10.30
CA ILE A 11 -20.14 28.71 -9.14
C ILE A 11 -19.92 30.16 -9.56
N GLU A 12 -19.18 30.38 -10.64
CA GLU A 12 -18.95 31.71 -11.18
C GLU A 12 -20.27 32.37 -11.62
N MET A 13 -21.19 31.60 -12.22
CA MET A 13 -22.51 32.08 -12.62
C MET A 13 -23.42 32.47 -11.45
N ILE A 14 -23.33 31.79 -10.29
CA ILE A 14 -24.14 32.14 -9.11
C ILE A 14 -23.49 33.22 -8.22
N THR A 15 -22.20 33.48 -8.38
CA THR A 15 -21.44 34.46 -7.57
C THR A 15 -22.05 35.87 -7.57
N PRO A 16 -22.50 36.44 -8.69
CA PRO A 16 -23.16 37.76 -8.69
C PRO A 16 -24.43 37.78 -7.83
N LYS A 17 -25.21 36.70 -7.86
CA LYS A 17 -26.44 36.59 -7.08
C LYS A 17 -26.16 36.44 -5.60
N VAL A 18 -25.10 35.71 -5.23
CA VAL A 18 -24.61 35.60 -3.85
C VAL A 18 -24.18 36.97 -3.31
N LYS A 19 -23.47 37.79 -4.09
CA LYS A 19 -23.10 39.16 -3.68
C LYS A 19 -24.32 40.06 -3.44
N GLN A 20 -25.32 39.99 -4.31
CA GLN A 20 -26.57 40.73 -4.11
C GLN A 20 -27.30 40.30 -2.83
N ILE A 21 -27.25 39.01 -2.50
CA ILE A 21 -27.82 38.48 -1.26
C ILE A 21 -27.06 39.01 -0.03
N GLU A 22 -25.73 39.06 -0.09
CA GLU A 22 -24.88 39.63 0.97
C GLU A 22 -25.17 41.12 1.20
N GLU A 23 -25.37 41.89 0.12
CA GLU A 23 -25.75 43.31 0.20
C GLU A 23 -27.14 43.51 0.80
N LYS A 24 -28.14 42.74 0.37
CA LYS A 24 -29.49 42.75 0.95
C LYS A 24 -29.47 42.43 2.45
N PHE A 25 -28.73 41.38 2.82
CA PHE A 25 -28.58 40.98 4.21
C PHE A 25 -27.90 42.08 5.03
N GLY A 26 -26.85 42.71 4.50
CA GLY A 26 -26.16 43.85 5.13
C GLY A 26 -27.06 45.09 5.32
N ASN A 27 -28.05 45.27 4.44
CA ASN A 27 -29.05 46.33 4.54
C ASN A 27 -30.24 45.96 5.45
N ASN A 28 -30.19 44.83 6.16
CA ASN A 28 -31.29 44.26 6.97
C ASN A 28 -32.57 43.97 6.16
N GLU A 29 -32.46 43.76 4.85
CA GLU A 29 -33.57 43.29 4.03
C GLU A 29 -33.78 41.78 4.23
N GLY A 30 -35.04 41.35 4.25
CA GLY A 30 -35.37 39.93 4.35
C GLY A 30 -34.95 39.16 3.10
N LEU A 31 -34.43 37.95 3.30
CA LEU A 31 -34.06 37.07 2.18
C LEU A 31 -35.31 36.40 1.59
N SER A 32 -35.39 36.39 0.26
CA SER A 32 -36.42 35.63 -0.44
C SER A 32 -36.11 34.13 -0.44
N GLN A 33 -37.09 33.30 -0.78
CA GLN A 33 -36.87 31.85 -0.91
C GLN A 33 -35.79 31.52 -1.96
N ASP A 34 -35.72 32.28 -3.06
CA ASP A 34 -34.70 32.12 -4.10
C ASP A 34 -33.30 32.47 -3.59
N ASP A 35 -33.19 33.46 -2.71
CA ASP A 35 -31.94 33.85 -2.08
C ASP A 35 -31.44 32.71 -1.17
N ILE A 36 -32.35 32.15 -0.35
CA ILE A 36 -32.08 31.00 0.51
C ILE A 36 -31.65 29.78 -0.33
N ASN A 37 -32.38 29.47 -1.40
CA ASN A 37 -32.05 28.35 -2.29
C ASN A 37 -30.66 28.53 -2.93
N THR A 38 -30.31 29.74 -3.36
CA THR A 38 -28.99 30.06 -3.94
C THR A 38 -27.87 29.83 -2.91
N LEU A 39 -28.07 30.24 -1.66
CA LEU A 39 -27.11 29.99 -0.58
C LEU A 39 -26.99 28.50 -0.23
N LEU A 40 -28.10 27.77 -0.20
CA LEU A 40 -28.10 26.32 0.01
C LEU A 40 -27.30 25.61 -1.09
N LEU A 41 -27.52 25.97 -2.36
CA LEU A 41 -26.78 25.41 -3.49
C LEU A 41 -25.27 25.68 -3.38
N LYS A 42 -24.87 26.91 -3.03
CA LYS A 42 -23.45 27.25 -2.78
C LYS A 42 -22.86 26.42 -1.64
N SER A 43 -23.61 26.26 -0.55
CA SER A 43 -23.17 25.47 0.62
C SER A 43 -22.99 23.99 0.25
N GLN A 44 -23.96 23.40 -0.47
CA GLN A 44 -23.87 22.02 -0.95
C GLN A 44 -22.70 21.81 -1.91
N TYR A 45 -22.49 22.74 -2.83
CA TYR A 45 -21.34 22.70 -3.73
C TYR A 45 -20.02 22.68 -2.95
N ASN A 46 -19.86 23.59 -1.98
CA ASN A 46 -18.65 23.65 -1.16
C ASN A 46 -18.42 22.35 -0.40
N HIS A 47 -19.48 21.76 0.16
CA HIS A 47 -19.41 20.49 0.86
C HIS A 47 -19.00 19.34 -0.09
N ILE A 48 -19.58 19.26 -1.29
CA ILE A 48 -19.22 18.26 -2.31
C ILE A 48 -17.76 18.43 -2.74
N ASN A 49 -17.31 19.66 -2.99
CA ASN A 49 -15.92 19.93 -3.35
C ASN A 49 -14.95 19.52 -2.22
N HIS A 50 -15.31 19.72 -0.94
CA HIS A 50 -14.49 19.23 0.17
C HIS A 50 -14.44 17.70 0.24
N LEU A 51 -15.58 17.03 0.01
CA LEU A 51 -15.63 15.56 -0.06
C LEU A 51 -14.78 15.00 -1.21
N ASP A 52 -14.78 15.66 -2.37
CA ASP A 52 -13.96 15.25 -3.52
C ASP A 52 -12.46 15.36 -3.21
N GLN A 53 -12.03 16.42 -2.53
CA GLN A 53 -10.65 16.55 -2.05
C GLN A 53 -10.28 15.42 -1.07
N LYS A 54 -11.18 15.07 -0.15
CA LYS A 54 -10.96 13.94 0.77
C LYS A 54 -10.92 12.60 0.04
N LEU A 55 -11.69 12.45 -1.03
CA LEU A 55 -11.63 11.26 -1.87
C LEU A 55 -10.29 11.17 -2.61
N ASP A 56 -9.78 12.26 -3.17
CA ASP A 56 -8.46 12.30 -3.81
C ASP A 56 -7.34 11.94 -2.81
N GLU A 57 -7.41 12.43 -1.56
CA GLU A 57 -6.49 12.03 -0.47
C GLU A 57 -6.55 10.51 -0.21
N VAL A 58 -7.75 9.95 -0.04
CA VAL A 58 -7.95 8.51 0.20
C VAL A 58 -7.46 7.67 -0.99
N VAL A 59 -7.68 8.11 -2.22
CA VAL A 59 -7.19 7.43 -3.42
C VAL A 59 -5.66 7.40 -3.44
N ALA A 60 -5.01 8.51 -3.08
CA ALA A 60 -3.56 8.57 -2.95
C ALA A 60 -3.03 7.63 -1.86
N ASP A 61 -3.66 7.63 -0.68
CA ASP A 61 -3.29 6.75 0.43
C ASP A 61 -3.44 5.27 0.06
N VAL A 62 -4.54 4.90 -0.61
CA VAL A 62 -4.77 3.53 -1.08
C VAL A 62 -3.74 3.12 -2.14
N ALA A 63 -3.36 4.03 -3.04
CA ALA A 63 -2.31 3.77 -4.02
C ALA A 63 -0.95 3.55 -3.34
N SER A 64 -0.62 4.34 -2.31
CA SER A 64 0.58 4.16 -1.49
C SER A 64 0.56 2.81 -0.76
N LEU A 65 -0.54 2.49 -0.08
CA LEU A 65 -0.72 1.24 0.65
C LEU A 65 -0.57 0.02 -0.27
N LYS A 66 -1.11 0.09 -1.49
CA LYS A 66 -0.95 -0.97 -2.50
C LYS A 66 0.52 -1.20 -2.88
N ASN A 67 1.30 -0.13 -3.02
CA ASN A 67 2.73 -0.24 -3.30
C ASN A 67 3.49 -0.82 -2.11
N GLU A 68 3.20 -0.37 -0.89
CA GLU A 68 3.79 -0.94 0.34
C GLU A 68 3.49 -2.43 0.47
N PHE A 69 2.26 -2.85 0.20
CA PHE A 69 1.87 -4.26 0.24
C PHE A 69 2.60 -5.09 -0.84
N SER A 70 2.80 -4.53 -2.03
CA SER A 70 3.58 -5.17 -3.09
C SER A 70 5.04 -5.34 -2.68
N ASN A 71 5.64 -4.34 -2.05
CA ASN A 71 7.02 -4.40 -1.55
C ASN A 71 7.14 -5.44 -0.43
N LEU A 72 6.21 -5.43 0.52
CA LEU A 72 6.15 -6.41 1.60
C LEU A 72 6.07 -7.84 1.07
N LYS A 73 5.21 -8.07 0.07
CA LYS A 73 5.09 -9.39 -0.60
C LYS A 73 6.42 -9.82 -1.23
N ASN A 74 7.13 -8.92 -1.91
CA ASN A 74 8.43 -9.22 -2.51
C ASN A 74 9.48 -9.54 -1.44
N GLU A 75 9.53 -8.78 -0.34
CA GLU A 75 10.44 -9.08 0.77
C GLU A 75 10.15 -10.44 1.40
N PHE A 76 8.88 -10.81 1.56
CA PHE A 76 8.50 -12.12 2.05
C PHE A 76 8.97 -13.23 1.12
N ASN A 77 8.76 -13.10 -0.20
CA ASN A 77 9.24 -14.08 -1.16
C ASN A 77 10.76 -14.29 -1.06
N ILE A 78 11.54 -13.21 -1.04
CA ILE A 78 13.01 -13.29 -0.91
C ILE A 78 13.41 -13.99 0.39
N LYS A 79 12.74 -13.69 1.51
CA LYS A 79 13.01 -14.34 2.80
C LYS A 79 12.66 -15.84 2.77
N PHE A 80 11.61 -16.22 2.06
CA PHE A 80 11.23 -17.63 1.87
C PHE A 80 12.24 -18.37 1.00
N ASP A 81 12.64 -17.81 -0.13
CA ASP A 81 13.65 -18.41 -1.01
C ASP A 81 14.98 -18.62 -0.26
N LEU A 82 15.41 -17.61 0.51
CA LEU A 82 16.63 -17.69 1.31
C LEU A 82 16.50 -18.67 2.49
N LEU A 83 15.29 -18.86 3.02
CA LEU A 83 15.03 -19.88 4.03
C LEU A 83 15.12 -21.29 3.42
N GLU A 84 14.55 -21.49 2.25
CA GLU A 84 14.62 -22.75 1.50
C GLU A 84 16.08 -23.11 1.20
N GLU A 85 16.86 -22.18 0.65
CA GLU A 85 18.29 -22.38 0.39
C GLU A 85 19.07 -22.74 1.66
N LYS A 86 18.80 -22.06 2.78
CA LYS A 86 19.43 -22.36 4.07
C LYS A 86 19.07 -23.76 4.57
N ILE A 87 17.82 -24.19 4.40
CA ILE A 87 17.39 -25.53 4.78
C ILE A 87 18.11 -26.57 3.93
N GLU A 88 18.13 -26.41 2.60
CA GLU A 88 18.85 -27.30 1.69
C GLU A 88 20.33 -27.38 2.02
N HIS A 89 21.00 -26.23 2.20
CA HIS A 89 22.41 -26.18 2.56
C HIS A 89 22.69 -26.86 3.90
N ASN A 90 21.83 -26.66 4.91
CA ASN A 90 21.99 -27.31 6.21
C ASN A 90 21.80 -28.83 6.13
N ILE A 91 20.83 -29.30 5.35
CA ILE A 91 20.62 -30.72 5.08
C ILE A 91 21.84 -31.31 4.38
N GLN A 92 22.30 -30.68 3.29
CA GLN A 92 23.50 -31.13 2.55
C GLN A 92 24.73 -31.16 3.45
N LYS A 93 24.94 -30.13 4.28
CA LYS A 93 26.06 -30.08 5.22
C LYS A 93 26.01 -31.21 6.25
N ALA A 94 24.83 -31.52 6.79
CA ALA A 94 24.64 -32.64 7.71
C ALA A 94 24.89 -34.00 7.03
N LEU A 95 24.35 -34.19 5.82
CA LEU A 95 24.56 -35.40 5.03
C LEU A 95 26.04 -35.61 4.67
N ASN A 96 26.72 -34.57 4.20
CA ASN A 96 28.14 -34.63 3.84
C ASN A 96 29.01 -34.96 5.06
N LYS A 97 28.72 -34.37 6.23
CA LYS A 97 29.43 -34.70 7.47
C LYS A 97 29.27 -36.17 7.85
N ASN A 98 28.04 -36.71 7.74
CA ASN A 98 27.77 -38.11 8.01
C ASN A 98 28.46 -39.04 7.00
N MET A 99 28.47 -38.68 5.72
CA MET A 99 29.14 -39.47 4.67
C MET A 99 30.65 -39.54 4.90
N VAL A 100 31.30 -38.43 5.25
CA VAL A 100 32.74 -38.41 5.58
C VAL A 100 33.04 -39.32 6.77
N LEU A 101 32.21 -39.28 7.82
CA LEU A 101 32.38 -40.17 8.97
C LEU A 101 32.27 -41.65 8.58
N LEU A 102 31.29 -42.01 7.74
CA LEU A 102 31.15 -43.39 7.24
C LEU A 102 32.36 -43.83 6.41
N ILE A 103 32.89 -42.96 5.55
CA ILE A 103 34.10 -43.24 4.75
C ILE A 103 35.30 -43.49 5.67
N ILE A 104 35.47 -42.68 6.73
CA ILE A 104 36.55 -42.86 7.71
C ILE A 104 36.41 -44.21 8.43
N VAL A 105 35.21 -44.57 8.88
CA VAL A 105 34.95 -45.84 9.58
C VAL A 105 35.21 -47.03 8.66
N MET A 106 34.73 -47.00 7.41
CA MET A 106 34.99 -48.06 6.42
C MET A 106 36.49 -48.18 6.11
N GLY A 107 37.19 -47.05 5.93
CA GLY A 107 38.63 -47.02 5.70
C GLY A 107 39.41 -47.64 6.87
N GLY A 108 39.05 -47.28 8.10
CA GLY A 108 39.65 -47.87 9.31
C GLY A 108 39.39 -49.36 9.45
N PHE A 109 38.19 -49.83 9.09
CA PHE A 109 37.87 -51.26 9.10
C PHE A 109 38.73 -52.04 8.08
N LEU A 110 38.86 -51.52 6.86
CA LEU A 110 39.67 -52.16 5.81
C LEU A 110 41.15 -52.22 6.16
N THR A 111 41.71 -51.18 6.81
CA THR A 111 43.12 -51.20 7.24
C THR A 111 43.34 -52.21 8.37
N LEU A 112 42.44 -52.27 9.35
CA LEU A 112 42.50 -53.27 10.43
C LEU A 112 42.37 -54.70 9.88
N SER A 113 41.43 -54.95 8.98
CA SER A 113 41.25 -56.27 8.34
C SER A 113 42.54 -56.73 7.64
N LYS A 114 43.19 -55.83 6.88
CA LYS A 114 44.46 -56.16 6.19
C LYS A 114 45.62 -56.45 7.15
N ILE A 115 45.65 -55.81 8.32
CA ILE A 115 46.69 -56.08 9.32
C ILE A 115 46.47 -57.47 9.92
N ILE A 116 45.23 -57.82 10.25
CA ILE A 116 44.87 -59.14 10.80
C ILE A 116 45.21 -60.25 9.81
N ASP A 117 44.86 -60.09 8.52
CA ASP A 117 45.18 -61.09 7.48
C ASP A 117 46.70 -61.31 7.26
N LYS A 118 47.54 -60.37 7.68
CA LYS A 118 49.00 -60.44 7.52
C LYS A 118 49.71 -61.05 8.74
N PHE A 119 49.01 -61.17 9.87
CA PHE A 119 49.49 -61.82 11.09
C PHE A 119 49.16 -63.31 11.08
#